data_AF-A0AAJ2GK41-F1
#
_entry.id   AF-A0AAJ2GK41-F1
#
_cell.length_a   1.000
_cell.length_b   1.000
_cell.length_c   1.000
_cell.angle_alpha   90.00
_cell.angle_beta   90.00
_cell.angle_gamma   90.00
#
_symmetry.space_group_name_H-M   'P 1'
#
loop_
_entity.id
_entity.type
_entity.pdbx_description
1 polymer ?
#
loop_
_entity_poly.entity_id
_entity_poly.type
_entity_poly.pdbx_seq_one_letter_code
_entity_poly.pdbx_strand_id
1 'polypeptide(L)'
;MSSLLPPPVLNNREWSAVAEALREADACGCAPHFFRKRNADVAADPRREAVRRFVCTTRRRRTPARDLADGLSTHGFNPAQIDAIALLSL
;
A
#
# COMPACT_ATOMS: atom_id res chain seq x y z
N MET A 1 20.71 -10.80 -2.58
CA MET A 1 20.57 -10.25 -3.96
C MET A 1 19.51 -9.17 -3.89
N SER A 2 19.92 -7.91 -3.68
CA SER A 2 18.99 -6.78 -3.62
C SER A 2 18.59 -6.40 -5.03
N SER A 3 17.36 -6.69 -5.44
CA SER A 3 16.80 -6.15 -6.67
C SER A 3 16.68 -4.63 -6.50
N LEU A 4 17.63 -3.90 -7.07
CA LEU A 4 17.56 -2.45 -7.25
C LEU A 4 16.47 -2.18 -8.29
N LEU A 5 15.21 -2.15 -7.84
CA LEU A 5 14.16 -1.50 -8.62
C LEU A 5 14.60 -0.04 -8.82
N PRO A 6 14.62 0.48 -10.06
CA PRO A 6 14.97 1.87 -10.29
C PRO A 6 14.08 2.77 -9.43
N PRO A 7 14.62 3.86 -8.87
CA PRO A 7 13.84 4.74 -8.01
C PRO A 7 12.62 5.25 -8.80
N PRO A 8 11.41 5.15 -8.24
CA PRO A 8 10.20 5.54 -8.95
C PRO A 8 10.25 7.03 -9.26
N VAL A 9 10.15 7.38 -10.54
CA VAL A 9 10.17 8.78 -11.00
C VAL A 9 8.78 9.36 -10.80
N LEU A 10 8.59 9.98 -9.63
CA LEU A 10 7.32 10.57 -9.20
C LEU A 10 7.48 12.08 -8.99
N ASN A 11 6.48 12.85 -9.40
CA ASN A 11 6.41 14.27 -9.10
C ASN A 11 5.88 14.52 -7.67
N ASN A 12 5.94 15.76 -7.19
CA ASN A 12 5.54 16.12 -5.82
C ASN A 12 4.09 15.74 -5.46
N ARG A 13 3.16 15.82 -6.41
CA ARG A 13 1.75 15.42 -6.18
C ARG A 13 1.63 13.91 -6.03
N GLU A 14 2.38 13.17 -6.83
CA GLU A 14 2.39 11.71 -6.76
C GLU A 14 3.05 11.20 -5.48
N TRP A 15 4.13 11.85 -5.02
CA TRP A 15 4.72 11.56 -3.71
C TRP A 15 3.75 11.85 -2.56
N SER A 16 2.96 12.91 -2.66
CA SER A 16 1.90 13.21 -1.68
C SER A 16 0.85 12.10 -1.65
N ALA A 17 0.44 11.58 -2.80
CA ALA A 17 -0.50 10.47 -2.90
C ALA A 17 0.05 9.16 -2.30
N VAL A 18 1.35 8.87 -2.52
CA VAL A 18 2.03 7.73 -1.89
C VAL A 18 2.09 7.88 -0.37
N ALA A 19 2.44 9.06 0.12
CA ALA A 19 2.52 9.34 1.54
C ALA A 19 1.15 9.22 2.23
N GLU A 20 0.09 9.72 1.59
CA GLU A 20 -1.29 9.56 2.07
C GLU A 20 -1.67 8.08 2.16
N ALA A 21 -1.45 7.32 1.09
CA ALA A 21 -1.73 5.88 1.03
C ALA A 21 -1.02 5.10 2.16
N LEU A 22 0.24 5.42 2.45
CA LEU A 22 0.99 4.80 3.55
C LEU A 22 0.42 5.17 4.92
N ARG A 23 0.09 6.45 5.15
CA ARG A 23 -0.56 6.90 6.40
C ARG A 23 -1.89 6.22 6.62
N GLU A 24 -2.68 6.03 5.57
CA GLU A 24 -3.94 5.33 5.62
C GLU A 24 -3.79 3.86 6.02
N ALA A 25 -2.77 3.18 5.48
CA ALA A 25 -2.44 1.80 5.82
C ALA A 25 -1.96 1.66 7.28
N ASP A 26 -1.12 2.58 7.76
CA ASP A 26 -0.63 2.59 9.14
C ASP A 26 -1.75 2.86 10.16
N ALA A 27 -2.70 3.75 9.84
CA ALA A 27 -3.87 3.99 10.68
C ALA A 27 -4.75 2.74 10.88
N CYS A 28 -4.81 1.86 9.86
CA CYS A 28 -5.56 0.61 9.93
C CYS A 28 -4.81 -0.52 10.65
N GLY A 29 -3.48 -0.47 10.70
CA GLY A 29 -2.61 -1.49 11.30
C GLY A 29 -2.57 -2.80 10.52
N CYS A 30 -1.38 -3.42 10.46
CA CYS A 30 -1.12 -4.69 9.78
C CYS A 30 -1.22 -5.94 10.67
N ALA A 31 -1.60 -5.77 11.93
CA ALA A 31 -1.74 -6.86 12.89
C ALA A 31 -2.86 -7.83 12.48
N PRO A 32 -2.71 -9.14 12.70
CA PRO A 32 -3.80 -10.09 12.56
C PRO A 32 -4.90 -9.71 13.55
N HIS A 33 -6.11 -9.50 13.03
CA HIS A 33 -7.28 -9.13 13.82
C HIS A 33 -7.67 -10.28 14.75
N PHE A 34 -7.16 -10.30 15.97
CA PHE A 34 -7.80 -11.07 17.04
C PHE A 34 -8.66 -10.20 17.96
N PHE A 35 -8.39 -8.90 18.09
CA PHE A 35 -9.12 -8.03 19.04
C PHE A 35 -9.26 -6.56 18.64
N ARG A 36 -9.67 -6.25 17.40
CA ARG A 36 -10.27 -4.94 17.12
C ARG A 36 -11.66 -5.15 16.55
N LYS A 37 -12.67 -4.65 17.27
CA LYS A 37 -14.02 -4.41 16.77
C LYS A 37 -13.83 -3.73 15.41
N ARG A 38 -14.20 -4.42 14.34
CA ARG A 38 -14.17 -3.90 12.98
C ARG A 38 -14.95 -2.60 13.05
N ASN A 39 -14.27 -1.46 13.11
CA ASN A 39 -14.91 -0.17 12.88
C ASN A 39 -15.40 -0.29 11.43
N ALA A 40 -16.64 -0.73 11.27
CA ALA A 40 -17.31 -0.92 9.98
C ALA A 40 -17.36 0.39 9.19
N ASP A 41 -17.06 1.50 9.86
CA ASP A 41 -16.88 2.84 9.32
C ASP A 41 -15.62 3.00 8.44
N VAL A 42 -14.58 2.18 8.65
CA VAL A 42 -13.34 2.19 7.83
C VAL A 42 -13.47 1.29 6.58
N ALA A 43 -14.65 0.70 6.36
CA ALA A 43 -14.97 -0.07 5.16
C ALA A 43 -15.51 0.79 4.00
N ALA A 44 -15.56 2.12 4.14
CA ALA A 44 -16.22 2.97 3.15
C ALA A 44 -15.42 3.16 1.85
N ASP A 45 -14.09 3.07 1.89
CA ASP A 45 -13.26 3.35 0.71
C ASP A 45 -12.53 2.09 0.22
N PRO A 46 -12.93 1.52 -0.93
CA PRO A 46 -12.31 0.30 -1.47
C PRO A 46 -10.84 0.52 -1.86
N ARG A 47 -10.47 1.75 -2.26
CA ARG A 47 -9.09 2.13 -2.56
C ARG A 47 -8.22 2.02 -1.31
N ARG A 48 -8.70 2.49 -0.17
CA ARG A 48 -7.98 2.42 1.11
C ARG A 48 -7.72 0.99 1.59
N GLU A 49 -8.70 0.09 1.46
CA GLU A 49 -8.51 -1.32 1.82
C GLU A 49 -7.54 -2.03 0.88
N ALA A 50 -7.52 -1.69 -0.42
CA ALA A 50 -6.56 -2.22 -1.37
C ALA A 50 -5.11 -1.83 -1.01
N VAL A 51 -4.88 -0.55 -0.70
CA VAL A 51 -3.59 -0.04 -0.21
C VAL A 51 -3.16 -0.75 1.06
N ARG A 52 -4.06 -0.84 2.04
CA ARG A 52 -3.78 -1.53 3.30
C ARG A 52 -3.37 -2.98 3.06
N ARG A 53 -4.13 -3.72 2.24
CA ARG A 53 -3.85 -5.13 1.95
C ARG A 53 -2.49 -5.29 1.26
N PHE A 54 -2.16 -4.41 0.33
CA PHE A 54 -0.87 -4.41 -0.37
C PHE A 54 0.30 -4.14 0.59
N VAL A 55 0.23 -3.06 1.36
CA VAL A 55 1.27 -2.66 2.34
C VAL A 55 1.48 -3.76 3.37
N CYS A 56 0.39 -4.26 3.97
CA CYS A 56 0.50 -5.27 5.02
C CYS A 56 0.99 -6.62 4.49
N THR A 57 0.58 -7.02 3.28
CA THR A 57 1.12 -8.23 2.65
C THR A 57 2.60 -8.07 2.32
N THR A 58 3.01 -6.90 1.82
CA THR A 58 4.42 -6.58 1.52
C THR A 58 5.29 -6.61 2.77
N ARG A 59 4.87 -5.95 3.86
CA ARG A 59 5.56 -5.97 5.16
C ARG A 59 5.66 -7.39 5.74
N ARG A 60 4.57 -8.18 5.66
CA ARG A 60 4.56 -9.56 6.17
C ARG A 60 5.44 -10.51 5.37
N ARG A 61 5.42 -10.40 4.04
CA ARG A 61 6.22 -11.25 3.14
C ARG A 61 7.66 -10.74 2.97
N ARG A 62 7.97 -9.53 3.44
CA ARG A 62 9.22 -8.79 3.16
C ARG A 62 9.57 -8.79 1.66
N THR A 63 8.54 -8.77 0.83
CA THR A 63 8.62 -8.88 -0.63
C THR A 63 7.44 -8.11 -1.23
N PRO A 64 7.62 -7.33 -2.32
CA PRO A 64 6.54 -6.61 -2.98
C PRO A 64 5.37 -7.53 -3.31
N ALA A 65 4.17 -7.22 -2.81
CA ALA A 65 2.97 -8.01 -3.07
C ALA A 65 2.41 -7.74 -4.47
N ARG A 66 3.18 -8.06 -5.52
CA ARG A 66 2.84 -7.81 -6.93
C ARG A 66 1.48 -8.37 -7.34
N ASP A 67 1.04 -9.47 -6.73
CA ASP A 67 -0.29 -10.05 -6.93
C ASP A 67 -1.44 -9.07 -6.61
N LEU A 68 -1.18 -8.10 -5.73
CA LEU A 68 -2.14 -7.08 -5.29
C LEU A 68 -1.95 -5.72 -6.00
N ALA A 69 -0.92 -5.60 -6.85
CA ALA A 69 -0.64 -4.37 -7.60
C ALA A 69 -1.78 -4.02 -8.57
N ASP A 70 -2.40 -5.01 -9.20
CA ASP A 70 -3.51 -4.81 -10.14
C ASP A 70 -4.73 -4.14 -9.47
N GLY A 71 -4.99 -4.51 -8.21
CA GLY A 71 -6.02 -3.87 -7.40
C GLY A 71 -5.74 -2.39 -7.12
N LEU A 72 -4.48 -2.01 -6.94
CA LEU A 72 -4.08 -0.60 -6.82
C LEU A 72 -4.26 0.15 -8.14
N SER A 73 -3.87 -0.46 -9.26
CA SER A 73 -4.06 0.12 -10.59
C SER A 73 -5.52 0.41 -10.89
N THR A 74 -6.44 -0.49 -10.49
CA THR A 74 -7.89 -0.31 -10.62
C THR A 74 -8.40 0.93 -9.86
N HIS A 75 -7.70 1.34 -8.80
CA HIS A 75 -8.02 2.53 -8.00
C HIS A 75 -7.25 3.79 -8.45
N GLY A 76 -6.61 3.76 -9.62
CA GLY A 76 -5.95 4.91 -10.22
C GLY A 76 -4.51 5.13 -9.77
N PHE A 77 -3.90 4.18 -9.05
CA PHE A 77 -2.47 4.23 -8.81
C PHE A 77 -1.71 3.86 -10.08
N ASN A 78 -0.68 4.62 -10.42
CA ASN A 78 0.17 4.27 -11.55
C ASN A 78 1.28 3.29 -11.11
N PRO A 79 1.95 2.60 -12.07
CA PRO A 79 2.99 1.62 -11.74
C PRO A 79 4.13 2.19 -10.86
N ALA A 80 4.55 3.43 -11.11
CA ALA A 80 5.62 4.06 -10.33
C ALA A 80 5.21 4.32 -8.87
N GLN A 81 3.95 4.70 -8.63
CA GLN A 81 3.40 4.87 -7.28
C GLN A 81 3.32 3.52 -6.57
N ILE A 82 2.92 2.45 -7.27
CA ILE A 82 2.85 1.10 -6.70
C ILE A 82 4.24 0.60 -6.32
N ASP A 83 5.24 0.79 -7.18
CA ASP A 83 6.63 0.46 -6.88
C ASP A 83 7.15 1.28 -5.68
N ALA A 84 6.81 2.56 -5.59
CA ALA A 84 7.17 3.39 -4.43
C ALA A 84 6.54 2.88 -3.12
N ILE A 85 5.24 2.57 -3.13
CA ILE A 85 4.54 2.01 -1.97
C ILE A 85 5.17 0.67 -1.57
N ALA A 86 5.53 -0.17 -2.55
CA ALA A 86 6.18 -1.45 -2.30
C ALA A 86 7.54 -1.27 -1.63
N LEU A 87 8.41 -0.42 -2.20
CA LEU A 87 9.75 -0.13 -1.69
C LEU A 87 9.72 0.43 -0.27
N LEU A 88 8.79 1.35 0.02
CA LEU A 88 8.62 1.96 1.34
C LEU A 88 7.94 1.03 2.36
N SER A 89 7.41 -0.11 1.93
CA SER A 89 6.71 -1.09 2.77
C SER A 89 7.51 -2.37 3.02
N LEU A 90 8.77 -2.45 2.61
CA LEU A 90 9.69 -3.56 2.92
C LEU A 90 10.26 -3.46 4.33
#